data_AF-A0A076MKE9-F1
#
_entry.id   AF-A0A076MKE9-F1
#
_cell.length_a   1.000
_cell.length_b   1.000
_cell.length_c   1.000
_cell.angle_alpha   90.00
_cell.angle_beta   90.00
_cell.angle_gamma   90.00
#
_symmetry.space_group_name_H-M   'P 1'
#
loop_
_entity.id
_entity.type
_entity.pdbx_description
1 polymer ?
#
loop_
_entity_poly.entity_id
_entity_poly.type
_entity_poly.pdbx_seq_one_letter_code
_entity_poly.pdbx_strand_id
1 'polypeptide(L)'
;MTSLDHRTPVLVGVGQASERIDDTGYRGLSAVEFAAAAARDALADTGADPGDVASAVDTVAGIRQFEISTPIPHSPLGRSDNFPRSVANRIGAGPRSR
;
A
#
# COMPACT_ATOMS: atom_id res chain seq x y z
N MET A 1 10.57 -16.90 32.59
CA MET A 1 10.12 -16.09 31.45
C MET A 1 8.99 -16.83 30.78
N THR A 2 7.78 -16.26 30.77
CA THR A 2 6.66 -16.80 30.00
C THR A 2 6.98 -16.64 28.51
N SER A 3 7.02 -17.75 27.80
CA SER A 3 7.18 -17.77 26.34
C SER A 3 5.96 -17.10 25.69
N LEU A 4 6.19 -16.15 24.78
CA LEU A 4 5.15 -15.51 23.99
C LEU A 4 4.63 -16.50 22.93
N ASP A 5 3.32 -16.53 22.69
CA ASP A 5 2.74 -17.29 21.57
C ASP A 5 3.33 -16.76 20.25
N HIS A 6 3.86 -17.65 19.42
CA HIS A 6 4.43 -17.35 18.10
C HIS A 6 3.43 -16.69 17.15
N ARG A 7 2.12 -16.73 17.44
CA ARG A 7 1.06 -16.10 16.65
C ARG A 7 0.68 -14.70 17.12
N THR A 8 1.35 -14.17 18.14
CA THR A 8 1.10 -12.80 18.61
C THR A 8 1.46 -11.80 17.49
N PRO A 9 0.51 -11.00 16.98
CA PRO A 9 0.79 -10.09 15.89
C PRO A 9 1.61 -8.90 16.36
N VAL A 10 2.49 -8.42 15.49
CA VAL A 10 3.31 -7.23 15.71
C VAL A 10 3.28 -6.34 14.47
N LEU A 11 3.34 -5.03 14.68
CA LEU A 11 3.56 -4.07 13.60
C LEU A 11 5.07 -3.93 13.39
N VAL A 12 5.54 -4.30 12.21
CA VAL A 12 6.99 -4.38 11.91
C VAL A 12 7.51 -3.26 11.01
N GLY A 13 6.63 -2.48 10.38
CA GLY A 13 7.04 -1.37 9.52
C GLY A 13 5.88 -0.42 9.26
N VAL A 14 6.19 0.88 9.16
CA VAL A 14 5.25 1.96 8.83
C VAL A 14 5.84 2.86 7.76
N GLY A 15 4.98 3.47 6.95
CA GLY A 15 5.42 4.35 5.87
C GLY A 15 4.39 5.41 5.55
N GLN A 16 4.87 6.53 5.03
CA GLN A 16 4.05 7.69 4.69
C GLN A 16 4.55 8.32 3.40
N ALA A 17 3.64 8.82 2.57
CA ALA A 17 3.99 9.60 1.40
C ALA A 17 3.11 10.85 1.36
N SER A 18 3.71 11.99 1.04
CA SER A 18 3.01 13.26 0.91
C SER A 18 3.61 14.07 -0.24
N GLU A 19 2.78 14.89 -0.89
CA GLU A 19 3.25 15.91 -1.83
C GLU A 19 2.58 17.24 -1.49
N ARG A 20 3.30 18.34 -1.73
CA ARG A 20 2.74 19.69 -1.70
C ARG A 20 2.69 20.23 -3.12
N ILE A 21 1.60 20.91 -3.47
CA ILE A 21 1.32 21.38 -4.85
C ILE A 21 2.30 22.48 -5.27
N ASP A 22 2.81 23.25 -4.30
CA ASP A 22 3.78 24.32 -4.49
C ASP A 22 5.24 23.85 -4.46
N ASP A 23 5.49 22.57 -4.18
CA ASP A 23 6.83 22.02 -4.19
C ASP A 23 7.33 21.83 -5.63
N THR A 24 8.56 22.25 -5.89
CA THR A 24 9.26 22.00 -7.17
C THR A 24 9.34 20.52 -7.53
N GLY A 25 9.24 19.63 -6.55
CA GLY A 25 9.20 18.17 -6.72
C GLY A 25 7.81 17.57 -6.87
N TYR A 26 6.74 18.36 -7.03
CA TYR A 26 5.38 17.84 -7.18
C TYR A 26 5.26 16.95 -8.43
N ARG A 27 4.89 15.67 -8.23
CA ARG A 27 4.75 14.70 -9.34
C ARG A 27 3.30 14.49 -9.75
N GLY A 28 2.33 14.86 -8.89
CA GLY A 28 0.92 14.62 -9.16
C GLY A 28 0.60 13.14 -9.15
N LEU A 29 1.10 12.42 -8.13
CA LEU A 29 0.87 10.98 -8.02
C LEU A 29 -0.62 10.64 -7.95
N SER A 30 -1.02 9.58 -8.65
CA SER A 30 -2.31 8.96 -8.42
C SER A 30 -2.39 8.38 -7.01
N ALA A 31 -3.59 8.17 -6.50
CA ALA A 31 -3.78 7.60 -5.18
C ALA A 31 -3.19 6.18 -5.02
N VAL A 32 -3.13 5.41 -6.11
CA VAL A 32 -2.42 4.11 -6.15
C VAL A 32 -0.92 4.31 -5.99
N GLU A 33 -0.34 5.33 -6.64
CA GLU A 33 1.10 5.62 -6.52
C GLU A 33 1.46 6.18 -5.15
N PHE A 34 0.60 7.00 -4.55
CA PHE A 34 0.76 7.43 -3.15
C PHE A 34 0.78 6.25 -2.19
N ALA A 35 -0.21 5.35 -2.30
CA ALA A 35 -0.27 4.17 -1.46
C ALA A 35 0.93 3.23 -1.70
N ALA A 36 1.37 3.07 -2.95
CA ALA A 36 2.57 2.29 -3.27
C ALA A 36 3.85 2.93 -2.72
N ALA A 37 3.98 4.26 -2.75
CA ALA A 37 5.12 4.96 -2.16
C ALA A 37 5.17 4.74 -0.64
N ALA A 38 4.06 5.00 0.07
CA ALA A 38 3.98 4.77 1.50
C ALA A 38 4.22 3.28 1.87
N ALA A 39 3.74 2.35 1.05
CA ALA A 39 3.97 0.92 1.27
C ALA A 39 5.44 0.52 1.05
N ARG A 40 6.16 1.12 0.09
CA ARG A 40 7.61 0.88 -0.06
C ARG A 40 8.38 1.38 1.15
N ASP A 41 8.01 2.53 1.70
CA ASP A 41 8.62 3.06 2.92
C ASP A 41 8.34 2.11 4.10
N ALA A 42 7.11 1.58 4.22
CA ALA A 42 6.77 0.61 5.25
C ALA A 42 7.54 -0.71 5.13
N LEU A 43 7.79 -1.19 3.91
CA LEU A 43 8.61 -2.38 3.67
C LEU A 43 10.07 -2.12 4.06
N ALA A 44 10.62 -0.95 3.73
CA ALA A 44 11.97 -0.56 4.09
C ALA A 44 12.16 -0.37 5.61
N ASP A 45 11.14 0.15 6.30
CA ASP A 45 11.15 0.37 7.75
C ASP A 45 11.26 -0.94 8.56
N THR A 46 10.95 -2.09 7.95
CA THR A 46 11.11 -3.41 8.61
C THR A 46 12.56 -3.77 8.95
N GLY A 47 13.54 -3.13 8.31
CA GLY A 47 14.96 -3.45 8.44
C GLY A 47 15.40 -4.75 7.77
N ALA A 48 14.48 -5.47 7.11
CA ALA A 48 14.76 -6.63 6.25
C ALA A 48 14.84 -6.21 4.78
N ASP A 49 15.21 -7.14 3.89
CA ASP A 49 15.13 -6.88 2.44
C ASP A 49 13.66 -6.63 2.03
N PRO A 50 13.33 -5.46 1.43
CA PRO A 50 11.96 -5.13 1.08
C PRO A 50 11.30 -6.11 0.10
N GLY A 51 12.08 -6.72 -0.80
CA GLY A 51 11.60 -7.70 -1.76
C GLY A 51 11.17 -9.00 -1.09
N ASP A 52 11.99 -9.49 -0.16
CA ASP A 52 11.67 -10.67 0.65
C ASP A 52 10.38 -10.44 1.47
N VAL A 53 10.27 -9.29 2.14
CA VAL A 53 9.05 -8.96 2.91
C VAL A 53 7.84 -8.84 2.00
N ALA A 54 7.94 -8.12 0.87
CA ALA A 54 6.85 -7.97 -0.08
C ALA A 54 6.36 -9.32 -0.63
N SER A 55 7.28 -10.24 -0.93
CA SER A 55 6.96 -11.58 -1.42
C SER A 55 6.25 -12.45 -0.37
N ALA A 56 6.47 -12.18 0.92
CA ALA A 56 5.81 -12.86 2.03
C ALA A 56 4.41 -12.31 2.36
N VAL A 57 4.02 -11.14 1.82
CA VAL A 57 2.70 -10.56 2.06
C VAL A 57 1.61 -11.41 1.41
N ASP A 58 0.79 -12.06 2.23
CA ASP A 58 -0.31 -12.90 1.75
C ASP A 58 -1.65 -12.17 1.59
N THR A 59 -1.79 -11.01 2.25
CA THR A 59 -3.03 -10.24 2.34
C THR A 59 -2.74 -8.76 2.28
N VAL A 60 -3.49 -8.04 1.45
CA VAL A 60 -3.46 -6.57 1.38
C VAL A 60 -4.86 -6.04 1.59
N ALA A 61 -5.01 -5.07 2.50
CA ALA A 61 -6.25 -4.36 2.75
C ALA A 61 -6.05 -2.88 2.46
N GLY A 62 -6.99 -2.27 1.71
CA GLY A 62 -6.98 -0.86 1.39
C GLY A 62 -8.24 -0.17 1.91
N ILE A 63 -8.09 1.06 2.40
CA ILE A 63 -9.24 1.91 2.75
C ILE A 63 -9.94 2.34 1.45
N ARG A 64 -11.27 2.37 1.47
CA ARG A 64 -12.06 2.76 0.30
C ARG A 64 -11.80 4.23 -0.03
N GLN A 65 -11.42 4.50 -1.27
CA GLN A 65 -11.18 5.84 -1.77
C GLN A 65 -12.51 6.51 -2.18
N PHE A 66 -12.53 7.84 -2.22
CA PHE A 66 -13.73 8.60 -2.56
C PHE A 66 -14.25 8.25 -3.96
N GLU A 67 -13.36 8.15 -4.96
CA GLU A 67 -13.65 7.83 -6.36
C GLU A 67 -14.22 6.42 -6.59
N ILE A 68 -14.16 5.55 -5.58
CA ILE A 68 -14.74 4.20 -5.59
C ILE A 68 -15.78 4.02 -4.48
N SER A 69 -16.20 5.11 -3.83
CA SER A 69 -17.14 5.09 -2.70
C SER A 69 -18.60 4.93 -3.11
N THR A 70 -18.94 5.26 -4.36
CA THR A 70 -20.31 5.19 -4.88
C THR A 70 -20.39 4.25 -6.10
N PRO A 71 -21.56 3.66 -6.38
CA PRO A 71 -21.81 2.91 -7.60
C PRO A 71 -21.97 3.82 -8.83
N ILE A 72 -21.90 5.15 -8.65
CA ILE A 72 -22.08 6.12 -9.72
C ILE A 72 -20.79 6.13 -10.55
N PRO A 73 -20.86 5.81 -11.86
CA PRO A 73 -19.69 5.77 -12.70
C PRO A 73 -19.37 7.20 -13.09
N HIS A 74 -18.36 7.85 -12.50
CA HIS A 74 -17.58 8.90 -13.18
C HIS A 74 -16.35 9.27 -12.37
N SER A 75 -15.22 8.61 -12.66
CA SER A 75 -13.91 9.24 -12.47
C SER A 75 -13.43 9.70 -13.86
N PRO A 76 -13.58 10.99 -14.21
CA PRO A 76 -13.26 11.47 -15.55
C PRO A 76 -11.77 11.32 -15.90
N LEU A 77 -10.90 11.18 -14.90
CA LEU A 77 -9.45 10.99 -15.05
C LEU A 77 -9.01 9.53 -14.89
N GLY A 78 -9.96 8.58 -14.85
CA GLY A 78 -9.67 7.17 -14.64
C GLY A 78 -9.56 6.78 -13.16
N ARG A 79 -9.56 5.47 -12.90
CA ARG A 79 -9.42 4.90 -11.55
C ARG A 79 -8.90 3.47 -11.65
N SER A 80 -8.37 2.95 -10.54
CA SER A 80 -8.14 1.50 -10.41
C SER A 80 -9.48 0.76 -10.32
N ASP A 81 -9.58 -0.37 -11.01
CA ASP A 81 -10.68 -1.33 -10.87
C ASP A 81 -10.53 -2.19 -9.61
N ASN A 82 -9.29 -2.45 -9.19
CA ASN A 82 -8.94 -3.13 -7.95
C ASN A 82 -7.78 -2.41 -7.24
N PHE A 83 -8.11 -1.39 -6.44
CA PHE A 83 -7.12 -0.53 -5.77
C PHE A 83 -6.08 -1.32 -4.94
N PRO A 84 -6.45 -2.23 -4.01
CA PRO A 84 -5.48 -2.97 -3.23
C PRO A 84 -4.53 -3.80 -4.10
N ARG A 85 -5.03 -4.43 -5.17
CA ARG A 85 -4.20 -5.24 -6.07
C ARG A 85 -3.27 -4.39 -6.93
N SER A 86 -3.73 -3.23 -7.38
CA SER A 86 -2.88 -2.25 -8.09
C SER A 86 -1.73 -1.72 -7.24
N VAL A 87 -1.94 -1.57 -5.93
CA VAL A 87 -0.89 -1.22 -4.96
C VAL A 87 0.06 -2.41 -4.75
N ALA A 88 -0.46 -3.61 -4.49
CA ALA A 88 0.33 -4.82 -4.28
C ALA A 88 1.30 -5.09 -5.45
N ASN A 89 0.81 -5.01 -6.69
CA ASN A 89 1.63 -5.19 -7.89
C ASN A 89 2.79 -4.19 -7.99
N ARG A 90 2.60 -2.94 -7.53
CA ARG A 90 3.62 -1.87 -7.60
C ARG A 90 4.73 -1.99 -6.55
N ILE A 91 4.50 -2.79 -5.52
CA ILE A 91 5.49 -3.09 -4.47
C ILE A 91 6.07 -4.50 -4.60
N GLY A 92 5.71 -5.24 -5.65
CA GLY A 92 6.18 -6.62 -5.86
C GLY A 92 5.50 -7.66 -4.97
N ALA A 93 4.37 -7.33 -4.33
CA ALA A 93 3.62 -8.27 -3.50
C ALA A 93 2.65 -9.11 -4.35
N GLY A 94 2.54 -10.40 -4.02
CA GLY A 94 1.69 -11.39 -4.70
C GLY A 94 0.61 -12.01 -3.80
N PRO A 95 -0.30 -11.23 -3.19
CA PRO A 95 -1.27 -11.76 -2.24
C PRO A 95 -2.26 -12.74 -2.91
N ARG A 96 -2.67 -13.76 -2.16
CA ARG A 96 -3.57 -14.81 -2.63
C ARG A 96 -4.89 -14.20 -3.12
N SER A 97 -5.36 -14.58 -4.31
CA SER A 97 -6.73 -14.28 -4.74
C SER A 97 -7.68 -15.18 -3.95
N ARG A 98 -8.67 -14.59 -3.27
CA ARG A 98 -9.84 -15.34 -2.78
C ARG A 98 -10.79 -15.66 -3.93
#